data_AF-A0A0G4PWS4-F1
#
_entry.id   AF-A0A0G4PWS4-F1
#
_cell.length_a   1.000
_cell.length_b   1.000
_cell.length_c   1.000
_cell.angle_alpha   90.00
_cell.angle_beta   90.00
_cell.angle_gamma   90.00
#
_symmetry.space_group_name_H-M   'P 1'
#
loop_
_entity.id
_entity.type
_entity.pdbx_description
1 polymer ?
#
loop_
_entity_poly.entity_id
_entity_poly.type
_entity_poly.pdbx_seq_one_letter_code
_entity_poly.pdbx_strand_id
1 'polypeptide(L)'
;MTRNGALYPAININVLPSQSSTSIAAQVSADFQPIQFPGPLEIPGPRDEAVKEYGEWQVSNVTDDTLKAAFREICDMMIDNGLDLEQVYKDQDPEFFIGKGVKIGIAQRFVEDIRRWVENVKKAIPIYETI
;
A
#
# COMPACT_ATOMS: atom_id res chain seq x y z
N MET A 1 -3.97 -66.44 -2.56
CA MET A 1 -5.15 -65.87 -1.86
C MET A 1 -5.55 -64.59 -2.58
N THR A 2 -6.55 -64.69 -3.44
CA THR A 2 -6.99 -63.68 -4.42
C THR A 2 -8.00 -62.71 -3.77
N ARG A 3 -7.78 -61.41 -3.93
CA ARG A 3 -8.52 -60.31 -3.28
C ARG A 3 -9.85 -60.03 -3.97
N ASN A 4 -10.89 -59.93 -3.14
CA ASN A 4 -12.29 -59.65 -3.43
C ASN A 4 -12.51 -58.44 -4.37
N GLY A 5 -13.29 -58.66 -5.44
CA GLY A 5 -13.97 -57.61 -6.19
C GLY A 5 -15.43 -57.56 -5.78
N ALA A 6 -15.84 -56.46 -5.16
CA ALA A 6 -17.24 -56.10 -4.97
C ALA A 6 -17.45 -54.68 -5.51
N LEU A 7 -18.07 -54.60 -6.68
CA LEU A 7 -18.70 -53.41 -7.25
C LEU A 7 -19.83 -52.97 -6.33
N TYR A 8 -19.95 -51.69 -5.93
CA TYR A 8 -21.18 -50.90 -5.73
C TYR A 8 -20.82 -49.47 -5.26
N PRO A 9 -21.69 -48.45 -5.40
CA PRO A 9 -22.63 -48.15 -6.49
C PRO A 9 -22.48 -46.69 -6.99
N ALA A 10 -23.12 -46.34 -8.12
CA ALA A 10 -23.34 -44.93 -8.48
C ALA A 10 -24.60 -44.42 -7.75
N ILE A 11 -24.42 -43.53 -6.78
CA ILE A 11 -25.51 -42.83 -6.10
C ILE A 11 -25.69 -41.47 -6.76
N ASN A 12 -26.80 -41.32 -7.47
CA ASN A 12 -27.28 -40.06 -8.02
C ASN A 12 -28.28 -39.48 -7.02
N ILE A 13 -27.95 -38.35 -6.38
CA ILE A 13 -28.88 -37.62 -5.51
C ILE A 13 -29.16 -36.27 -6.14
N ASN A 14 -30.36 -36.16 -6.72
CA ASN A 14 -30.90 -34.91 -7.23
C ASN A 14 -31.57 -34.18 -6.05
N VAL A 15 -30.90 -33.19 -5.45
CA VAL A 15 -31.52 -32.30 -4.44
C VAL A 15 -32.00 -31.03 -5.14
N LEU A 16 -33.32 -30.86 -5.19
CA LEU A 16 -34.00 -29.65 -5.65
C LEU A 16 -33.88 -28.55 -4.57
N PRO A 17 -33.65 -27.26 -4.91
CA PRO A 17 -33.54 -26.21 -3.91
C PRO A 17 -34.90 -25.95 -3.25
N SER A 18 -35.02 -26.19 -1.93
CA SER A 18 -36.11 -25.67 -1.13
C SER A 18 -35.91 -24.17 -0.93
N GLN A 19 -36.81 -23.37 -1.49
CA GLN A 19 -36.90 -21.95 -1.19
C GLN A 19 -37.63 -21.70 0.14
N SER A 20 -37.21 -20.59 0.77
CA SER A 20 -37.96 -19.73 1.70
C SER A 20 -37.75 -19.99 3.19
N SER A 21 -37.01 -19.07 3.83
CA SER A 21 -37.53 -18.25 4.93
C SER A 21 -36.58 -17.08 5.19
N THR A 22 -37.03 -15.87 4.86
CA THR A 22 -36.41 -14.61 5.28
C THR A 22 -36.50 -14.48 6.80
N SER A 23 -35.37 -14.31 7.48
CA SER A 23 -35.30 -13.76 8.83
C SER A 23 -33.95 -13.08 9.03
N ILE A 24 -34.04 -11.81 9.36
CA ILE A 24 -32.97 -10.80 9.41
C ILE A 24 -32.05 -11.11 10.60
N ALA A 25 -30.75 -11.28 10.35
CA ALA A 25 -29.73 -11.17 11.37
C ALA A 25 -28.51 -10.46 10.76
N ALA A 26 -28.39 -9.18 11.12
CA ALA A 26 -27.25 -8.27 10.94
C ALA A 26 -26.20 -8.69 9.91
N GLN A 27 -26.36 -8.20 8.67
CA GLN A 27 -25.22 -8.00 7.80
C GLN A 27 -24.34 -6.94 8.46
N VAL A 28 -23.37 -7.39 9.26
CA VAL A 28 -22.17 -6.59 9.45
C VAL A 28 -21.48 -6.63 8.10
N SER A 29 -21.88 -5.73 7.20
CA SER A 29 -21.06 -5.35 6.07
C SER A 29 -19.82 -4.73 6.68
N ALA A 30 -18.87 -5.57 7.07
CA ALA A 30 -17.48 -5.20 6.93
C ALA A 30 -17.31 -5.00 5.43
N ASP A 31 -17.54 -3.75 5.01
CA ASP A 31 -17.07 -3.22 3.76
C ASP A 31 -15.55 -3.33 3.82
N PHE A 32 -15.04 -4.55 3.61
CA PHE A 32 -13.68 -4.77 3.20
C PHE A 32 -13.62 -4.18 1.81
N GLN A 33 -13.49 -2.86 1.75
CA GLN A 33 -12.93 -2.16 0.61
C GLN A 33 -11.71 -3.00 0.25
N PRO A 34 -11.66 -3.62 -0.95
CA PRO A 34 -10.42 -4.27 -1.37
C PRO A 34 -9.36 -3.19 -1.20
N ILE A 35 -8.32 -3.48 -0.40
CA ILE A 35 -7.14 -2.63 -0.33
C ILE A 35 -6.74 -2.46 -1.78
N GLN A 36 -7.06 -1.29 -2.36
CA GLN A 36 -6.67 -0.98 -3.71
C GLN A 36 -5.18 -0.80 -3.57
N PHE A 37 -4.44 -1.90 -3.77
CA PHE A 37 -3.01 -1.82 -3.97
C PHE A 37 -2.85 -0.81 -5.08
N PRO A 38 -2.30 0.38 -4.78
CA PRO A 38 -2.15 1.34 -5.82
C PRO A 38 -1.27 0.69 -6.88
N GLY A 39 -1.65 0.87 -8.14
CA GLY A 39 -0.82 0.41 -9.25
C GLY A 39 0.60 0.95 -9.12
N PRO A 40 1.58 0.34 -9.82
CA PRO A 40 2.97 0.76 -9.77
C PRO A 40 3.10 2.27 -9.93
N LEU A 41 3.82 2.90 -9.00
CA LEU A 41 4.10 4.32 -9.05
C LEU A 41 5.40 4.50 -9.83
N GLU A 42 5.32 4.91 -11.09
CA GLU A 42 6.51 5.30 -11.84
C GLU A 42 6.97 6.69 -11.38
N ILE A 43 8.15 6.73 -10.76
CA ILE A 43 8.79 7.98 -10.36
C ILE A 43 9.93 8.27 -11.35
N PRO A 44 9.86 9.36 -12.13
CA PRO A 44 10.91 9.69 -13.08
C PRO A 44 12.18 10.19 -12.37
N GLY A 45 13.34 9.85 -12.93
CA GLY A 45 14.65 10.30 -12.48
C GLY A 45 15.40 9.29 -11.59
N PRO A 46 16.59 9.66 -11.09
CA PRO A 46 17.34 8.83 -10.15
C PRO A 46 16.59 8.64 -8.83
N ARG A 47 16.68 7.44 -8.26
CA ARG A 47 15.90 7.05 -7.07
C ARG A 47 16.30 7.82 -5.81
N ASP A 48 17.60 8.02 -5.63
CA ASP A 48 18.15 8.77 -4.49
C ASP A 48 17.83 10.26 -4.59
N GLU A 49 17.84 10.83 -5.80
CA GLU A 49 17.37 12.20 -6.05
C GLU A 49 15.87 12.34 -5.76
N ALA A 50 15.05 11.37 -6.18
CA ALA A 50 13.63 11.38 -5.89
C ALA A 50 13.33 11.36 -4.39
N VAL A 51 14.09 10.59 -3.59
CA VAL A 51 13.98 10.59 -2.12
C VAL A 51 14.29 11.96 -1.55
N LYS A 52 15.37 12.63 -2.02
CA LYS A 52 15.75 13.98 -1.56
C LYS A 52 14.67 15.01 -1.90
N GLU A 53 14.19 15.02 -3.14
CA GLU A 53 13.13 15.93 -3.57
C GLU A 53 11.83 15.74 -2.79
N TYR A 54 11.46 14.48 -2.52
CA TYR A 54 10.31 14.18 -1.69
C TYR A 54 10.48 14.68 -0.25
N GLY A 55 11.68 14.50 0.32
CA GLY A 55 12.02 15.03 1.64
C GLY A 55 11.88 16.55 1.71
N GLU A 56 12.41 17.27 0.73
CA GLU A 56 12.25 18.73 0.65
C GLU A 56 10.79 19.14 0.47
N TRP A 57 10.02 18.39 -0.31
CA TRP A 57 8.58 18.61 -0.42
C TRP A 57 7.88 18.39 0.93
N GLN A 58 8.17 17.32 1.67
CA GLN A 58 7.61 17.07 3.00
C GLN A 58 7.93 18.22 3.96
N VAL A 59 9.20 18.66 3.98
CA VAL A 59 9.67 19.79 4.78
C VAL A 59 8.93 21.09 4.42
N SER A 60 8.61 21.31 3.15
CA SER A 60 7.84 22.49 2.71
C SER A 60 6.37 22.49 3.17
N ASN A 61 5.82 21.32 3.47
CA ASN A 61 4.43 21.15 3.92
C ASN A 61 4.25 21.30 5.45
N VAL A 62 5.33 21.48 6.21
CA VAL A 62 5.29 21.62 7.67
C VAL A 62 6.00 22.88 8.15
N THR A 63 5.48 23.51 9.21
CA THR A 63 6.11 24.69 9.83
C THR A 63 6.97 24.32 11.03
N ASP A 64 6.64 23.23 11.73
CA ASP A 64 7.34 22.75 12.92
C ASP A 64 8.72 22.15 12.57
N ASP A 65 9.77 22.65 13.20
CA ASP A 65 11.14 22.25 12.89
C ASP A 65 11.48 20.83 13.37
N THR A 66 10.77 20.31 14.38
CA THR A 66 10.95 18.92 14.82
C THR A 66 10.40 17.95 13.78
N LEU A 67 9.23 18.27 13.19
CA LEU A 67 8.68 17.48 12.08
C LEU A 67 9.57 17.53 10.84
N LYS A 68 10.10 18.71 10.49
CA LYS A 68 11.06 18.84 9.37
C LYS A 68 12.30 17.97 9.58
N ALA A 69 12.87 18.01 10.79
CA ALA A 69 14.04 17.19 11.12
C ALA A 69 13.72 15.70 11.00
N ALA A 70 12.56 15.25 11.48
CA ALA A 70 12.14 13.86 11.38
C ALA A 70 11.98 13.40 9.91
N PHE A 71 11.42 14.23 9.03
CA PHE A 71 11.31 13.88 7.61
C PHE A 71 12.68 13.77 6.92
N ARG A 72 13.61 14.66 7.24
CA ARG A 72 14.99 14.58 6.75
C ARG A 72 15.68 13.31 7.23
N GLU A 73 15.54 12.97 8.51
CA GLU A 73 16.09 11.75 9.09
C GLU A 73 15.54 10.48 8.42
N ILE A 74 14.23 10.45 8.12
CA ILE A 74 13.63 9.34 7.36
C ILE A 74 14.27 9.22 5.97
N CYS A 75 14.48 10.34 5.27
CA CYS A 75 15.10 10.33 3.94
C CYS A 75 16.55 9.85 3.98
N ASP A 76 17.34 10.33 4.95
CA ASP A 76 18.72 9.89 5.17
C ASP A 76 18.75 8.38 5.47
N MET A 77 17.85 7.90 6.33
CA MET A 77 17.71 6.48 6.65
C MET A 77 17.34 5.65 5.42
N MET A 78 16.47 6.13 4.54
CA MET A 78 16.14 5.43 3.30
C MET A 78 17.38 5.30 2.40
N ILE A 79 18.12 6.39 2.20
CA ILE A 79 19.34 6.39 1.38
C ILE A 79 20.39 5.43 1.97
N ASP A 80 20.63 5.50 3.28
CA ASP A 80 21.59 4.65 3.98
C ASP A 80 21.24 3.15 3.90
N ASN A 81 19.95 2.81 3.86
CA ASN A 81 19.48 1.44 3.74
C ASN A 81 19.21 1.02 2.28
N GLY A 82 19.47 1.89 1.30
CA GLY A 82 19.22 1.62 -0.12
C GLY A 82 17.75 1.48 -0.50
N LEU A 83 16.85 2.07 0.30
CA LEU A 83 15.41 2.09 0.05
C LEU A 83 15.02 3.25 -0.86
N ASP A 84 14.12 2.99 -1.79
CA ASP A 84 13.52 4.01 -2.66
C ASP A 84 12.03 4.20 -2.39
N LEU A 85 11.47 5.31 -2.91
CA LEU A 85 10.05 5.65 -2.70
C LEU A 85 9.10 4.64 -3.33
N GLU A 86 9.49 3.97 -4.42
CA GLU A 86 8.65 2.97 -5.09
C GLU A 86 8.50 1.71 -4.21
N GLN A 87 9.59 1.28 -3.56
CA GLN A 87 9.59 0.17 -2.60
C GLN A 87 8.74 0.50 -1.37
N VAL A 88 8.97 1.65 -0.73
CA VAL A 88 8.20 2.07 0.45
C VAL A 88 6.71 2.19 0.12
N TYR A 89 6.40 2.72 -1.06
CA TYR A 89 5.02 2.84 -1.52
C TYR A 89 4.37 1.50 -1.83
N LYS A 90 5.13 0.53 -2.36
CA LYS A 90 4.62 -0.80 -2.69
C LYS A 90 4.21 -1.57 -1.44
N ASP A 91 5.04 -1.51 -0.39
CA ASP A 91 4.79 -2.26 0.83
C ASP A 91 3.82 -1.53 1.77
N GLN A 92 3.67 -0.20 1.61
CA GLN A 92 2.86 0.68 2.46
C GLN A 92 3.04 0.44 3.97
N ASP A 93 4.24 0.00 4.36
CA ASP A 93 4.50 -0.43 5.73
C ASP A 93 5.29 0.64 6.50
N PRO A 94 4.66 1.36 7.44
CA PRO A 94 5.35 2.32 8.29
C PRO A 94 6.19 1.64 9.39
N GLU A 95 6.01 0.34 9.65
CA GLU A 95 6.64 -0.35 10.79
C GLU A 95 8.17 -0.34 10.73
N PHE A 96 8.76 -0.35 9.53
CA PHE A 96 10.20 -0.20 9.37
C PHE A 96 10.72 1.09 10.05
N PHE A 97 10.06 2.22 9.81
CA PHE A 97 10.46 3.51 10.37
C PHE A 97 10.15 3.59 11.87
N ILE A 98 9.02 3.02 12.30
CA ILE A 98 8.63 2.96 13.71
C ILE A 98 9.66 2.16 14.51
N GLY A 99 10.08 1.00 14.00
CA GLY A 99 11.12 0.17 14.60
C GLY A 99 12.49 0.86 14.70
N LYS A 100 12.72 1.92 13.92
CA LYS A 100 13.92 2.75 13.94
C LYS A 100 13.78 3.99 14.84
N GLY A 101 12.65 4.17 15.51
CA GLY A 101 12.42 5.26 16.47
C GLY A 101 11.59 6.43 15.93
N VAL A 102 11.11 6.36 14.69
CA VAL A 102 10.22 7.38 14.12
C VAL A 102 8.84 7.29 14.78
N LYS A 103 8.26 8.44 15.14
CA LYS A 103 6.92 8.47 15.72
C LYS A 103 5.88 7.95 14.71
N ILE A 104 4.97 7.10 15.17
CA ILE A 104 3.94 6.44 14.34
C ILE A 104 3.21 7.39 13.37
N GLY A 105 2.76 8.55 13.85
CA GLY A 105 2.05 9.50 13.00
C GLY A 105 2.91 10.13 11.89
N ILE A 106 4.22 10.26 12.12
CA ILE A 106 5.16 10.77 11.11
C ILE A 106 5.41 9.68 10.06
N ALA A 107 5.67 8.45 10.51
CA ALA A 107 5.90 7.31 9.62
C ALA A 107 4.68 7.05 8.71
N GLN A 108 3.47 7.04 9.28
CA GLN A 108 2.24 6.87 8.50
C GLN A 108 2.05 7.99 7.47
N ARG A 109 2.17 9.26 7.89
CA ARG A 109 2.05 10.42 6.99
C ARG A 109 3.07 10.35 5.86
N PHE A 110 4.31 9.98 6.17
CA PHE A 110 5.38 9.87 5.20
C PHE A 110 5.06 8.84 4.11
N VAL A 111 4.50 7.68 4.45
CA VAL A 111 4.14 6.65 3.46
C VAL A 111 2.93 7.07 2.63
N GLU A 112 1.90 7.61 3.27
CA GLU A 112 0.65 8.05 2.63
C GLU A 112 0.90 9.13 1.56
N ASP A 113 1.79 10.07 1.85
CA ASP A 113 2.00 11.25 1.01
C ASP A 113 2.83 10.98 -0.26
N ILE A 114 3.49 9.82 -0.38
CA ILE A 114 4.30 9.49 -1.56
C ILE A 114 3.45 9.58 -2.84
N ARG A 115 2.25 9.00 -2.81
CA ARG A 115 1.31 9.07 -3.93
C ARG A 115 0.93 10.51 -4.25
N ARG A 116 0.61 11.28 -3.22
CA ARG A 116 0.17 12.67 -3.35
C ARG A 116 1.27 13.53 -3.96
N TRP A 117 2.52 13.31 -3.56
CA TRP A 117 3.67 14.00 -4.16
C TRP A 117 3.83 13.64 -5.64
N VAL A 118 3.80 12.35 -6.00
CA VAL A 118 3.94 11.94 -7.41
C VAL A 118 2.82 12.49 -8.29
N GLU A 119 1.57 12.42 -7.83
CA GLU A 119 0.42 12.89 -8.59
C GLU A 119 0.39 14.43 -8.75
N ASN A 120 0.78 15.18 -7.72
CA ASN A 120 0.62 16.64 -7.71
C ASN A 120 1.89 17.43 -8.02
N VAL A 121 3.07 16.82 -7.93
CA VAL A 121 4.35 17.51 -8.13
C VAL A 121 5.07 16.98 -9.35
N LYS A 122 5.13 15.65 -9.51
CA LYS A 122 5.85 15.04 -10.65
C LYS A 122 5.00 14.95 -11.91
N LYS A 123 3.70 14.64 -11.79
CA LYS A 123 2.77 14.58 -12.95
C LYS A 123 2.15 15.93 -13.31
N ALA A 124 2.19 16.92 -12.40
CA ALA A 124 1.68 18.27 -12.64
C ALA A 124 2.72 19.21 -13.29
N ILE A 125 3.81 18.67 -13.83
CA ILE A 125 4.69 19.39 -14.75
C ILE A 125 4.24 19.03 -16.17
N PRO A 126 3.25 19.73 -16.77
CA PRO A 126 3.15 19.72 -18.21
C PRO A 126 4.42 20.36 -18.73
N ILE A 127 5.04 19.67 -19.67
CA ILE A 127 6.21 20.10 -20.42
C ILE A 127 5.84 21.40 -21.14
N TYR A 128 6.05 22.56 -20.52
CA TYR A 128 6.26 23.81 -21.25
C TYR A 128 7.76 24.02 -21.35
N GLU A 129 8.37 23.23 -22.21
CA GLU A 129 9.59 23.63 -22.89
C GLU A 129 9.70 22.82 -24.17
N THR A 130 9.06 23.32 -25.23
CA THR A 130 9.57 23.09 -26.58
C THR A 130 9.24 24.30 -27.45
N ILE A 131 10.34 24.95 -27.85
CA ILE A 131 10.58 25.92 -28.94
C ILE A 131 10.07 27.36 -28.78
#